data_AF-A0A957BS15-F1
#
_entry.id   AF-A0A957BS15-F1
#
_cell.length_a   1.000
_cell.length_b   1.000
_cell.length_c   1.000
_cell.angle_alpha   90.00
_cell.angle_beta   90.00
_cell.angle_gamma   90.00
#
_symmetry.space_group_name_H-M   'P 1'
#
loop_
_entity.id
_entity.type
_entity.pdbx_description
1 polymer ?
#
loop_
_entity_poly.entity_id
_entity_poly.type
_entity_poly.pdbx_seq_one_letter_code
_entity_poly.pdbx_strand_id
1 'polypeptide(L)'
;MRKYGLLIVVLLMSLLFAAVTYAADVGVTLDFPLDSGNEMYYDVFVSVDAGDTVTVTWICNLQSTDWYFPGSIDPYLEVYAPDGGFVDWADDQGSLDCAGFNDSILTFVASQSGVYTISAWDISGNGGSGTLTVSGATVHSTNLTNPLAADGRLNPEPWATAFVYCVNGYIDVYQLFDGQGQRVIHELRADIDALGDVAENTLIASSPDGTIRLYKLTSGELQVNAPMGGQDNGY
;
A
#
# COMPACT_ATOMS: atom_id res chain seq x y z
N MET A 1 -8.32 -26.81 74.43
CA MET A 1 -8.20 -25.34 74.19
C MET A 1 -7.95 -25.12 72.70
N ARG A 2 -8.73 -24.23 72.10
CA ARG A 2 -8.75 -23.88 70.67
C ARG A 2 -7.38 -23.51 70.12
N LYS A 3 -7.06 -23.95 68.90
CA LYS A 3 -6.36 -23.12 67.91
C LYS A 3 -6.96 -23.36 66.52
N TYR A 4 -7.58 -22.31 66.00
CA TYR A 4 -8.04 -22.16 64.63
C TYR A 4 -6.81 -22.01 63.73
N GLY A 5 -6.69 -22.85 62.71
CA GLY A 5 -5.72 -22.69 61.62
C GLY A 5 -6.43 -22.15 60.39
N LEU A 6 -6.34 -20.84 60.20
CA LEU A 6 -6.83 -20.08 59.06
C LEU A 6 -5.95 -20.35 57.83
N LEU A 7 -6.62 -20.65 56.71
CA LEU A 7 -6.31 -20.42 55.29
C LEU A 7 -4.91 -19.90 54.89
N ILE A 8 -4.37 -20.43 53.78
CA ILE A 8 -4.00 -19.67 52.55
C ILE A 8 -3.72 -20.72 51.46
N VAL A 9 -4.60 -20.79 50.45
CA VAL A 9 -4.32 -21.45 49.17
C VAL A 9 -3.71 -20.38 48.29
N VAL A 10 -2.38 -20.44 48.07
CA VAL A 10 -1.72 -19.59 47.08
C VAL A 10 -2.00 -20.19 45.71
N LEU A 11 -2.97 -19.61 44.99
CA LEU A 11 -3.18 -19.89 43.58
C LEU A 11 -2.07 -19.13 42.81
N LEU A 12 -1.01 -19.83 42.42
CA LEU A 12 -0.04 -19.29 41.46
C LEU A 12 -0.75 -19.18 40.09
N MET A 13 -1.34 -18.03 39.79
CA MET A 13 -1.63 -17.65 38.40
C MET A 13 -0.29 -17.30 37.75
N SER A 14 0.32 -18.30 37.13
CA SER A 14 1.39 -18.10 36.16
C SER A 14 0.84 -17.29 34.99
N LEU A 15 1.06 -15.97 35.01
CA LEU A 15 0.96 -15.13 33.82
C LEU A 15 2.00 -15.63 32.82
N LEU A 16 1.56 -16.40 31.83
CA LEU A 16 2.28 -16.54 30.57
C LEU A 16 2.22 -15.16 29.88
N PHE A 17 3.23 -14.33 30.11
CA PHE A 17 3.56 -13.30 29.14
C PHE A 17 4.09 -14.05 27.92
N ALA A 18 3.24 -14.22 26.90
CA ALA A 18 3.75 -14.44 25.56
C ALA A 18 4.63 -13.22 25.26
N ALA A 19 5.94 -13.44 25.19
CA ALA A 19 6.84 -12.42 24.68
C ALA A 19 6.45 -12.24 23.22
N VAL A 20 5.67 -11.19 22.94
CA VAL A 20 5.49 -10.69 21.58
C VAL A 20 6.86 -10.18 21.19
N THR A 21 7.57 -10.98 20.39
CA THR A 21 8.75 -10.50 19.68
C THR A 21 8.24 -9.56 18.61
N TYR A 22 8.21 -8.27 18.90
CA TYR A 22 8.09 -7.26 17.87
C TYR A 22 9.23 -7.49 16.87
N ALA A 23 8.89 -7.58 15.58
CA ALA A 23 9.89 -7.50 14.54
C ALA A 23 10.69 -6.21 14.79
N ALA A 24 12.02 -6.31 14.79
CA ALA A 24 12.87 -5.12 14.87
C ALA A 24 12.43 -4.15 13.78
N ASP A 25 12.33 -2.85 14.10
CA ASP A 25 12.04 -1.77 13.15
C ASP A 25 12.89 -1.92 11.89
N VAL A 26 12.33 -2.52 10.85
CA VAL A 26 12.89 -2.41 9.51
C VAL A 26 12.23 -1.17 8.94
N GLY A 27 12.80 -0.01 9.27
CA GLY A 27 12.53 1.21 8.53
C GLY A 27 12.80 0.93 7.06
N VAL A 28 11.76 0.86 6.24
CA VAL A 28 11.92 0.74 4.79
C VAL A 28 12.04 2.14 4.23
N THR A 29 13.21 2.43 3.68
CA THR A 29 13.56 3.70 3.03
C THR A 29 13.27 3.59 1.53
N LEU A 30 12.43 4.46 1.00
CA LEU A 30 12.06 4.49 -0.41
C LEU A 30 12.41 5.84 -1.03
N ASP A 31 13.19 5.81 -2.10
CA ASP A 31 13.54 6.99 -2.90
C ASP A 31 12.58 7.13 -4.08
N PHE A 32 11.95 8.30 -4.22
CA PHE A 32 11.05 8.57 -5.33
C PHE A 32 11.48 9.76 -6.17
N PRO A 33 11.59 9.62 -7.50
CA PRO A 33 11.77 10.74 -8.41
C PRO A 33 10.41 11.35 -8.81
N LEU A 34 10.18 12.60 -8.46
CA LEU A 34 9.00 13.37 -8.82
C LEU A 34 9.26 14.23 -10.05
N ASP A 35 8.56 13.96 -11.16
CA ASP A 35 8.57 14.80 -12.36
C ASP A 35 7.69 16.04 -12.15
N SER A 36 8.17 17.20 -12.59
CA SER A 36 7.43 18.46 -12.53
C SER A 36 6.17 18.41 -13.41
N GLY A 37 5.04 18.91 -12.88
CA GLY A 37 3.84 19.19 -13.69
C GLY A 37 2.75 18.11 -13.74
N ASN A 38 2.86 17.03 -12.95
CA ASN A 38 1.78 16.10 -12.67
C ASN A 38 1.64 15.91 -11.15
N GLU A 39 0.40 15.80 -10.64
CA GLU A 39 0.14 15.29 -9.28
C GLU A 39 0.62 13.84 -9.25
N MET A 40 1.84 13.63 -8.77
CA MET A 40 2.41 12.31 -8.60
C MET A 40 2.27 11.91 -7.14
N TYR A 41 1.55 10.81 -6.93
CA TYR A 41 1.39 10.18 -5.64
C TYR A 41 1.96 8.76 -5.68
N TYR A 42 2.51 8.34 -4.55
CA TYR A 42 3.06 7.01 -4.36
C TYR A 42 2.29 6.29 -3.27
N ASP A 43 1.70 5.16 -3.64
CA ASP A 43 1.06 4.27 -2.69
C ASP A 43 2.04 3.18 -2.24
N VAL A 44 2.18 3.05 -0.93
CA VAL A 44 2.98 2.03 -0.26
C VAL A 44 2.05 1.16 0.56
N PHE A 45 2.14 -0.16 0.36
CA PHE A 45 1.28 -1.12 1.02
C PHE A 45 2.03 -1.80 2.16
N VAL A 46 1.47 -1.68 3.37
CA VAL A 46 2.11 -2.17 4.59
C VAL A 46 1.16 -3.07 5.38
N SER A 47 1.62 -4.25 5.78
CA SER A 47 0.84 -5.09 6.69
C SER A 47 1.14 -4.68 8.12
N VAL A 48 0.06 -4.53 8.87
CA VAL A 48 0.05 -4.08 10.26
C VAL A 48 -0.92 -4.94 11.03
N ASP A 49 -0.58 -5.30 12.27
CA ASP A 49 -1.51 -5.97 13.16
C ASP A 49 -2.34 -4.98 13.99
N ALA A 50 -3.58 -5.35 14.31
CA ALA A 50 -4.45 -4.51 15.14
C ALA A 50 -3.78 -4.19 16.49
N GLY A 51 -3.72 -2.91 16.82
CA GLY A 51 -3.09 -2.39 18.04
C GLY A 51 -1.63 -1.98 17.87
N ASP A 52 -0.97 -2.32 16.74
CA ASP A 52 0.38 -1.84 16.46
C ASP A 52 0.38 -0.33 16.19
N THR A 53 1.48 0.31 16.56
CA THR A 53 1.73 1.73 16.27
C THR A 53 2.68 1.82 15.09
N VAL A 54 2.27 2.57 14.07
CA VAL A 54 3.04 2.77 12.83
C VAL A 54 3.38 4.24 12.72
N THR A 55 4.64 4.52 12.38
CA THR A 55 5.10 5.88 12.05
C THR A 55 5.55 5.92 10.59
N VAL A 56 5.10 6.94 9.88
CA VAL A 56 5.44 7.22 8.49
C VAL A 56 6.12 8.58 8.45
N THR A 57 7.22 8.68 7.73
CA THR A 57 8.01 9.90 7.62
C THR A 57 8.42 10.12 6.16
N TRP A 58 8.02 11.26 5.60
CA TRP A 58 8.29 11.65 4.22
C TRP A 58 9.21 12.88 4.21
N ILE A 59 10.47 12.66 3.87
CA ILE A 59 11.53 13.67 3.93
C ILE A 59 12.03 13.95 2.51
N CYS A 60 12.09 15.20 2.13
CA CYS A 60 12.76 15.64 0.91
C CYS A 60 14.28 15.41 0.93
N ASN A 61 14.85 15.17 -0.24
CA ASN A 61 16.31 15.12 -0.40
C ASN A 61 16.93 16.50 -0.58
N LEU A 62 16.16 17.49 -1.06
CA LEU A 62 16.62 18.87 -1.26
C LEU A 62 16.31 19.71 -0.02
N GLN A 63 17.36 20.22 0.63
CA GLN A 63 17.24 21.29 1.62
C GLN A 63 17.64 22.63 1.00
N SER A 64 16.65 23.49 0.81
CA SER A 64 16.78 24.85 0.30
C SER A 64 15.85 25.76 1.13
N THR A 65 15.86 27.06 0.92
CA THR A 65 14.84 27.97 1.50
C THR A 65 13.99 28.62 0.41
N ASP A 66 14.16 28.20 -0.85
CA ASP A 66 13.47 28.74 -2.03
C ASP A 66 12.36 27.79 -2.51
N TRP A 67 11.14 28.25 -2.29
CA TRP A 67 9.88 27.52 -2.48
C TRP A 67 9.59 27.24 -3.95
N TYR A 68 10.23 28.00 -4.85
CA TYR A 68 10.07 27.89 -6.30
C TYR A 68 11.26 27.20 -6.97
N PHE A 69 12.19 26.67 -6.18
CA PHE A 69 13.34 25.98 -6.74
C PHE A 69 12.89 24.69 -7.42
N PRO A 70 13.28 24.43 -8.68
CA PRO A 70 13.00 23.15 -9.31
C PRO A 70 13.64 22.02 -8.51
N GLY A 71 12.85 21.05 -8.03
CA GLY A 71 13.31 20.04 -7.08
C GLY A 71 12.75 20.19 -5.66
N SER A 72 12.12 21.33 -5.35
CA SER A 72 11.38 21.51 -4.09
C SER A 72 10.17 20.59 -4.05
N ILE A 73 9.98 19.90 -2.94
CA ILE A 73 8.78 19.08 -2.73
C ILE A 73 8.06 19.60 -1.50
N ASP A 74 6.73 19.59 -1.53
CA ASP A 74 5.85 19.89 -0.40
C ASP A 74 5.26 18.56 0.09
N PRO A 75 5.92 17.90 1.06
CA PRO A 75 5.66 16.52 1.45
C PRO A 75 4.27 16.38 2.06
N TYR A 76 3.41 15.53 1.50
CA TYR A 76 2.10 15.22 2.07
C TYR A 76 1.85 13.72 2.18
N LEU A 77 1.16 13.31 3.24
CA LEU A 77 0.89 11.92 3.59
C LEU A 77 -0.58 11.69 3.90
N GLU A 78 -1.10 10.54 3.45
CA GLU A 78 -2.39 10.00 3.86
C GLU A 78 -2.27 8.52 4.19
N VAL A 79 -3.11 8.06 5.12
CA VAL A 79 -3.22 6.64 5.47
C VAL A 79 -4.65 6.16 5.33
N TYR A 80 -4.81 5.01 4.69
CA TYR A 80 -6.07 4.31 4.54
C TYR A 80 -6.00 2.91 5.15
N ALA A 81 -7.06 2.51 5.83
CA ALA A 81 -7.22 1.21 6.45
C ALA A 81 -7.51 0.12 5.41
N PRO A 82 -7.39 -1.18 5.77
CA PRO A 82 -7.62 -2.29 4.85
C PRO A 82 -9.00 -2.35 4.19
N ASP A 83 -10.00 -1.70 4.78
CA ASP A 83 -11.36 -1.57 4.23
C ASP A 83 -11.54 -0.35 3.32
N GLY A 84 -10.46 0.41 3.07
CA GLY A 84 -10.46 1.67 2.32
C GLY A 84 -10.86 2.88 3.15
N GLY A 85 -11.14 2.72 4.45
CA GLY A 85 -11.48 3.82 5.33
C GLY A 85 -10.30 4.76 5.55
N PHE A 86 -10.53 6.06 5.45
CA PHE A 86 -9.52 7.07 5.79
C PHE A 86 -9.13 6.99 7.28
N VAL A 87 -7.84 6.99 7.57
CA VAL A 87 -7.29 6.90 8.93
C VAL A 87 -6.83 8.27 9.40
N ASP A 88 -5.83 8.85 8.72
CA ASP A 88 -5.23 10.13 9.10
C ASP A 88 -4.40 10.72 7.95
N TRP A 89 -3.97 11.97 8.10
CA TRP A 89 -3.13 12.69 7.14
C TRP A 89 -2.09 13.58 7.83
N ALA A 90 -1.05 13.95 7.09
CA ALA A 90 0.05 14.79 7.54
C ALA A 90 0.55 15.66 6.39
N ASP A 91 0.70 16.94 6.71
CA ASP A 91 1.25 18.04 5.91
C ASP A 91 2.04 18.96 6.84
N ASP A 92 3.36 19.07 6.69
CA ASP A 92 4.23 19.97 7.46
C ASP A 92 4.44 19.70 8.98
N GLN A 93 4.29 18.47 9.48
CA GLN A 93 4.41 18.15 10.92
C GLN A 93 5.85 18.09 11.43
N GLY A 94 6.82 18.00 10.53
CA GLY A 94 8.23 17.87 10.85
C GLY A 94 8.94 19.20 11.08
N SER A 95 10.27 19.19 10.93
CA SER A 95 11.13 20.37 11.18
C SER A 95 12.30 20.49 10.20
N LEU A 96 12.44 19.54 9.27
CA LEU A 96 13.42 19.61 8.21
C LEU A 96 12.89 20.49 7.09
N ASP A 97 13.74 21.41 6.64
CA ASP A 97 13.41 22.35 5.58
C ASP A 97 13.49 21.67 4.21
N CYS A 98 12.32 21.42 3.64
CA CYS A 98 12.09 20.89 2.30
C CYS A 98 11.92 21.98 1.28
N ALA A 99 12.95 22.84 1.19
CA ALA A 99 12.97 23.93 0.23
C ALA A 99 11.91 25.01 0.51
N GLY A 100 11.61 25.26 1.78
CA GLY A 100 10.57 26.18 2.24
C GLY A 100 9.38 25.51 2.94
N PHE A 101 9.20 24.21 2.73
CA PHE A 101 8.18 23.36 3.36
C PHE A 101 8.77 22.53 4.49
N ASN A 102 7.95 21.95 5.37
CA ASN A 102 8.44 21.00 6.37
C ASN A 102 8.28 19.56 5.85
N ASP A 103 9.08 18.64 6.39
CA ASP A 103 8.82 17.21 6.20
C ASP A 103 7.49 16.76 6.82
N SER A 104 6.90 15.70 6.28
CA SER A 104 5.62 15.16 6.77
C SER A 104 5.83 13.93 7.64
N ILE A 105 5.25 13.94 8.84
CA ILE A 105 5.38 12.87 9.82
C ILE A 105 4.00 12.52 10.36
N LEU A 106 3.62 11.25 10.22
CA LEU A 106 2.33 10.72 10.66
C LEU A 106 2.57 9.53 11.59
N THR A 107 1.81 9.44 12.67
CA THR A 107 1.82 8.26 13.55
C THR A 107 0.40 7.83 13.87
N PHE A 108 0.07 6.56 13.62
CA PHE A 108 -1.26 6.02 13.88
C PHE A 108 -1.19 4.67 14.61
N VAL A 109 -2.30 4.30 15.27
CA VAL A 109 -2.49 2.96 15.85
C VAL A 109 -3.47 2.20 14.97
N ALA A 110 -3.08 1.03 14.49
CA ALA A 110 -3.92 0.22 13.61
C ALA A 110 -5.17 -0.28 14.35
N SER A 111 -6.35 0.10 13.87
CA SER A 111 -7.64 -0.34 14.42
C SER A 111 -7.98 -1.79 14.04
N GLN A 112 -7.37 -2.33 12.99
CA GLN A 112 -7.60 -3.68 12.48
C GLN A 112 -6.34 -4.25 11.82
N SER A 113 -6.17 -5.57 11.85
CA SER A 113 -5.08 -6.23 11.12
C SER A 113 -5.36 -6.22 9.63
N GLY A 114 -4.34 -6.02 8.81
CA GLY A 114 -4.45 -6.10 7.36
C GLY A 114 -3.45 -5.20 6.64
N VAL A 115 -3.68 -5.00 5.34
CA VAL A 115 -2.83 -4.15 4.50
C VAL A 115 -3.38 -2.72 4.52
N TYR A 116 -2.61 -1.79 5.07
CA TYR A 116 -2.85 -0.36 5.00
C TYR A 116 -2.21 0.22 3.73
N THR A 117 -2.84 1.27 3.19
CA THR A 117 -2.27 2.08 2.10
C THR A 117 -1.72 3.37 2.69
N ILE A 118 -0.46 3.65 2.44
CA ILE A 118 0.18 4.94 2.71
C ILE A 118 0.34 5.66 1.39
N SER A 119 -0.27 6.83 1.23
CA SER A 119 -0.16 7.64 0.03
C SER A 119 0.76 8.83 0.30
N ALA A 120 1.82 8.99 -0.49
CA ALA A 120 2.81 10.08 -0.37
C ALA A 120 2.81 10.97 -1.61
N TRP A 121 2.68 12.29 -1.41
CA TRP A 121 2.42 13.28 -2.47
C TRP A 121 3.41 14.44 -2.39
N ASP A 122 3.60 15.14 -3.50
CA ASP A 122 4.16 16.49 -3.56
C ASP A 122 3.07 17.47 -3.96
N ILE A 123 2.61 18.30 -3.01
CA ILE A 123 1.52 19.26 -3.24
C ILE A 123 2.00 20.47 -4.06
N SER A 124 3.30 20.79 -4.04
CA SER A 124 3.83 21.94 -4.78
C SER A 124 3.81 21.73 -6.29
N GLY A 125 3.89 20.47 -6.73
CA GLY A 125 3.93 20.07 -8.14
C GLY A 125 5.23 20.48 -8.87
N ASN A 126 6.25 20.95 -8.13
CA ASN A 126 7.53 21.38 -8.68
C ASN A 126 8.41 20.18 -9.09
N GLY A 127 8.11 18.98 -8.59
CA GLY A 127 8.93 17.80 -8.80
C GLY A 127 10.23 17.86 -7.99
N GLY A 128 10.85 16.71 -7.75
CA GLY A 128 11.99 16.58 -6.84
C GLY A 128 12.26 15.14 -6.45
N SER A 129 12.85 14.93 -5.26
CA SER A 129 12.98 13.58 -4.71
C SER A 129 12.94 13.59 -3.20
N GLY A 130 12.46 12.49 -2.64
CA GLY A 130 12.35 12.30 -1.20
C GLY A 130 12.51 10.85 -0.81
N THR A 131 12.72 10.68 0.49
CA THR A 131 12.84 9.44 1.22
C THR A 131 11.59 9.20 2.07
N LEU A 132 10.88 8.09 1.85
CA LEU A 132 9.81 7.63 2.73
C LEU A 132 10.35 6.57 3.67
N THR A 133 10.12 6.74 4.96
CA THR A 133 10.46 5.77 5.99
C THR A 133 9.18 5.31 6.69
N VAL A 134 8.97 4.00 6.76
CA VAL A 134 7.87 3.39 7.53
C VAL A 134 8.44 2.51 8.64
N SER A 135 8.04 2.74 9.89
CA SER A 135 8.40 1.93 11.06
C SER A 135 7.17 1.31 11.72
N GLY A 136 7.36 0.21 12.47
CA GLY A 136 6.27 -0.53 13.10
C GLY A 136 5.38 -1.34 12.15
N ALA A 137 5.79 -1.58 10.90
CA ALA A 137 5.02 -2.34 9.91
C ALA A 137 5.91 -3.25 9.04
N THR A 138 5.33 -4.27 8.42
CA THR A 138 5.99 -5.04 7.35
C THR A 138 5.60 -4.46 6.00
N VAL A 139 6.57 -4.02 5.19
CA VAL A 139 6.29 -3.49 3.84
C VAL A 139 6.24 -4.65 2.85
N HIS A 140 5.12 -4.81 2.14
CA HIS A 140 4.89 -5.95 1.24
C HIS A 140 5.14 -5.62 -0.22
N SER A 141 4.93 -4.37 -0.62
CA SER A 141 5.22 -3.93 -1.98
C SER A 141 5.48 -2.43 -2.00
N THR A 142 6.52 -2.08 -2.73
CA THR A 142 6.83 -0.73 -3.16
C THR A 142 6.44 -0.74 -4.63
N ASN A 143 5.24 -0.29 -5.00
CA ASN A 143 4.92 -0.12 -6.41
C ASN A 143 5.73 1.08 -6.92
N LEU A 144 7.01 0.82 -7.19
CA LEU A 144 7.94 1.71 -7.83
C LEU A 144 7.76 1.51 -9.33
N THR A 145 6.88 2.34 -9.92
CA THR A 145 6.96 3.00 -11.23
C THR A 145 5.57 3.23 -11.81
N ASN A 146 4.96 4.37 -11.43
CA ASN A 146 3.94 5.15 -12.16
C ASN A 146 2.55 4.51 -12.40
N PRO A 147 1.50 5.34 -12.38
CA PRO A 147 0.79 5.79 -11.21
C PRO A 147 -0.58 5.10 -11.22
N LEU A 148 -1.35 5.17 -10.14
CA LEU A 148 -2.79 5.24 -10.38
C LEU A 148 -2.95 6.44 -11.34
N ALA A 149 -3.41 6.25 -12.58
CA ALA A 149 -3.74 7.43 -13.40
C ALA A 149 -4.75 8.28 -12.60
N ALA A 150 -5.03 9.53 -12.97
CA ALA A 150 -6.00 10.36 -12.24
C ALA A 150 -7.37 9.66 -12.00
N ASP A 151 -7.66 8.57 -12.72
CA ASP A 151 -8.83 7.72 -12.56
C ASP A 151 -8.64 6.41 -11.76
N GLY A 152 -7.45 6.10 -11.22
CA GLY A 152 -7.22 4.95 -10.33
C GLY A 152 -6.79 3.63 -11.00
N ARG A 153 -6.27 3.63 -12.24
CA ARG A 153 -5.79 2.39 -12.90
C ARG A 153 -4.33 2.06 -12.56
N LEU A 154 -4.00 0.79 -12.36
CA LEU A 154 -2.66 0.30 -12.02
C LEU A 154 -1.70 0.13 -13.21
N ASN A 155 -2.23 0.05 -14.44
CA ASN A 155 -1.43 -0.11 -15.66
C ASN A 155 -1.74 1.06 -16.62
N PRO A 156 -1.12 2.22 -16.38
CA PRO A 156 -1.45 3.49 -17.03
C PRO A 156 -0.93 3.61 -18.47
N GLU A 157 -0.28 2.58 -19.01
CA GLU A 157 0.45 2.68 -20.26
C GLU A 157 -0.49 2.97 -21.44
N PRO A 158 -0.13 3.91 -22.35
CA PRO A 158 -0.99 4.26 -23.49
C PRO A 158 -1.28 3.10 -24.46
N TRP A 159 -0.48 2.03 -24.40
CA TRP A 159 -0.61 0.83 -25.23
C TRP A 159 -1.29 -0.34 -24.51
N ALA A 160 -1.72 -0.16 -23.25
CA ALA A 160 -2.41 -1.19 -22.51
C ALA A 160 -3.72 -1.57 -23.22
N THR A 161 -3.95 -2.87 -23.37
CA THR A 161 -5.15 -3.44 -24.02
C THR A 161 -6.28 -3.72 -23.04
N ALA A 162 -5.97 -3.65 -21.75
CA ALA A 162 -6.90 -3.70 -20.65
C ALA A 162 -6.47 -2.69 -19.58
N PHE A 163 -7.38 -2.25 -18.72
CA PHE A 163 -7.08 -1.46 -17.53
C PHE A 163 -7.41 -2.26 -16.28
N VAL A 164 -6.51 -2.22 -15.30
CA VAL A 164 -6.59 -2.96 -14.05
C VAL A 164 -6.83 -1.95 -12.93
N TYR A 165 -7.85 -2.21 -12.11
CA TYR A 165 -8.16 -1.42 -10.92
C TYR A 165 -8.17 -2.36 -9.72
N CYS A 166 -7.42 -2.02 -8.68
CA CYS A 166 -7.47 -2.71 -7.39
C CYS A 166 -7.91 -1.70 -6.34
N VAL A 167 -9.21 -1.57 -6.13
CA VAL A 167 -9.77 -0.54 -5.23
C VAL A 167 -10.84 -1.21 -4.37
N ASN A 168 -10.99 -0.80 -3.11
CA ASN A 168 -12.05 -1.25 -2.20
C ASN A 168 -12.20 -2.78 -2.08
N GLY A 169 -11.08 -3.51 -2.06
CA GLY A 169 -11.08 -4.96 -1.85
C GLY A 169 -11.58 -5.78 -3.02
N TYR A 170 -11.55 -5.26 -4.25
CA TYR A 170 -11.76 -6.05 -5.47
C TYR A 170 -10.73 -5.72 -6.55
N ILE A 171 -10.67 -6.59 -7.55
CA ILE A 171 -9.92 -6.40 -8.78
C ILE A 171 -10.92 -6.32 -9.92
N ASP A 172 -10.94 -5.17 -10.59
CA ASP A 172 -11.65 -5.00 -11.84
C ASP A 172 -10.66 -4.95 -13.00
N VAL A 173 -10.97 -5.70 -14.07
CA VAL A 173 -10.25 -5.60 -15.34
C VAL A 173 -11.22 -5.15 -16.42
N TYR A 174 -10.87 -4.06 -17.08
CA TYR A 174 -11.62 -3.47 -18.19
C TYR A 174 -10.89 -3.74 -19.50
N GLN A 175 -11.55 -4.37 -20.46
CA GLN A 175 -11.06 -4.44 -21.83
C GLN A 175 -11.25 -3.09 -22.52
N LEU A 176 -10.30 -2.68 -23.35
CA LEU A 176 -10.47 -1.52 -24.21
C LEU A 176 -10.97 -1.90 -25.59
N PHE A 177 -12.07 -1.29 -26.00
CA PHE A 177 -12.62 -1.42 -27.34
C PHE A 177 -13.03 -0.04 -27.87
N ASP A 178 -12.43 0.38 -28.99
CA ASP A 178 -12.72 1.66 -29.65
C ASP A 178 -12.64 2.88 -28.71
N GLY A 179 -11.64 2.88 -27.82
CA GLY A 179 -11.44 3.93 -26.82
C GLY A 179 -12.43 3.91 -25.65
N GLN A 180 -13.28 2.90 -25.54
CA GLN A 180 -14.19 2.68 -24.41
C GLN A 180 -13.74 1.49 -23.57
N GLY A 181 -13.76 1.65 -22.24
CA GLY A 181 -13.49 0.56 -21.29
C GLY A 181 -14.75 -0.23 -20.98
N GLN A 182 -14.72 -1.55 -21.13
CA GLN A 182 -15.78 -2.46 -20.69
C GLN A 182 -15.23 -3.41 -19.63
N ARG A 183 -15.86 -3.47 -18.45
CA ARG A 183 -15.47 -4.42 -17.41
C ARG A 183 -15.72 -5.85 -17.85
N VAL A 184 -14.67 -6.67 -17.82
CA VAL A 184 -14.71 -8.08 -18.23
C VAL A 184 -14.36 -9.05 -17.11
N ILE A 185 -13.69 -8.58 -16.05
CA ILE A 185 -13.40 -9.35 -14.82
C ILE A 185 -13.73 -8.47 -13.62
N HIS A 186 -14.34 -9.07 -12.59
CA HIS A 186 -14.60 -8.48 -11.28
C HIS A 186 -14.44 -9.56 -10.22
N GLU A 187 -13.39 -9.49 -9.41
CA GLU A 187 -13.08 -10.49 -8.39
C GLU A 187 -12.89 -9.85 -7.02
N LEU A 188 -13.53 -10.42 -6.00
CA LEU A 188 -13.39 -9.94 -4.62
C LEU A 188 -12.08 -10.46 -4.02
N ARG A 189 -11.44 -9.62 -3.20
CA ARG A 189 -10.23 -9.99 -2.46
C ARG A 189 -10.47 -11.20 -1.58
N ALA A 190 -11.63 -11.28 -0.93
CA ALA A 190 -12.00 -12.42 -0.09
C ALA A 190 -12.04 -13.74 -0.87
N ASP A 191 -12.50 -13.72 -2.13
CA ASP A 191 -12.58 -14.90 -2.97
C ASP A 191 -11.17 -15.33 -3.46
N ILE A 192 -10.32 -14.36 -3.78
CA ILE A 192 -8.91 -14.59 -4.14
C ILE A 192 -8.12 -15.15 -2.94
N ASP A 193 -8.37 -14.63 -1.75
CA ASP A 193 -7.73 -15.07 -0.51
C ASP A 193 -8.19 -16.48 -0.12
N ALA A 194 -9.46 -16.83 -0.36
CA ALA A 194 -10.00 -18.17 -0.11
C ALA A 194 -9.32 -19.28 -0.94
N LEU A 195 -8.62 -18.95 -2.02
CA LEU A 195 -7.80 -19.89 -2.78
C LEU A 195 -6.57 -20.37 -2.00
N GLY A 196 -6.12 -19.62 -0.99
CA GLY A 196 -4.90 -19.93 -0.24
C GLY A 196 -3.65 -19.99 -1.13
N ASP A 197 -2.62 -20.70 -0.68
CA ASP A 197 -1.43 -20.95 -1.50
C ASP A 197 -1.75 -21.94 -2.62
N VAL A 198 -1.29 -21.63 -3.83
CA VAL A 198 -1.54 -22.44 -5.02
C VAL A 198 -0.29 -23.23 -5.41
N ALA A 199 -0.45 -24.50 -5.74
CA ALA A 199 0.66 -25.38 -6.15
C ALA A 199 1.14 -25.10 -7.59
N GLU A 200 0.29 -24.47 -8.39
CA GLU A 200 0.56 -24.04 -9.76
C GLU A 200 -0.16 -22.72 -10.02
N ASN A 201 0.28 -21.95 -11.02
CA ASN A 201 -0.37 -20.70 -11.38
C ASN A 201 -1.83 -20.99 -11.76
N THR A 202 -2.76 -20.48 -10.96
CA THR A 202 -4.17 -20.87 -11.01
C THR A 202 -4.98 -19.76 -11.64
N LEU A 203 -5.78 -20.10 -12.66
CA LEU A 203 -6.73 -19.17 -13.27
C LEU A 203 -7.82 -18.84 -12.26
N ILE A 204 -7.99 -17.55 -11.94
CA ILE A 204 -9.08 -17.04 -11.12
C ILE A 204 -10.29 -16.77 -12.01
N ALA A 205 -10.08 -15.96 -13.05
CA ALA A 205 -11.15 -15.46 -13.91
C ALA A 205 -10.67 -15.17 -15.33
N SER A 206 -11.61 -15.11 -16.27
CA SER A 206 -11.32 -14.71 -17.65
C SER A 206 -12.47 -13.89 -18.24
N SER A 207 -12.16 -13.04 -19.22
CA SER A 207 -13.16 -12.37 -20.05
C SER A 207 -14.07 -13.39 -20.76
N PRO A 208 -15.26 -13.00 -21.24
CA PRO A 208 -16.18 -13.90 -21.92
C PRO A 208 -15.59 -14.58 -23.17
N ASP A 209 -14.67 -13.90 -23.87
CA ASP A 209 -13.95 -14.44 -25.03
C ASP A 209 -12.66 -15.20 -24.64
N GLY A 210 -12.33 -15.25 -23.35
CA GLY A 210 -11.17 -15.93 -22.80
C GLY A 210 -9.84 -15.24 -23.11
N THR A 211 -9.82 -14.07 -23.73
CA THR A 211 -8.58 -13.40 -24.14
C THR A 211 -7.85 -12.73 -22.97
N ILE A 212 -8.60 -12.16 -22.02
CA ILE A 212 -8.05 -11.56 -20.81
C ILE A 212 -8.22 -12.55 -19.67
N ARG A 213 -7.15 -12.79 -18.92
CA ARG A 213 -7.12 -13.81 -17.85
C ARG A 213 -6.44 -13.26 -16.61
N LEU A 214 -7.03 -13.51 -15.46
CA LEU A 214 -6.48 -13.18 -14.14
C LEU A 214 -6.01 -14.47 -13.47
N TYR A 215 -4.75 -14.50 -13.04
CA TYR A 215 -4.13 -15.64 -12.39
C TYR A 215 -3.65 -15.29 -10.98
N LYS A 216 -3.72 -16.28 -10.08
CA LYS A 216 -2.91 -16.34 -8.85
C LYS A 216 -1.64 -17.12 -9.15
N LEU A 217 -0.49 -16.49 -8.94
CA LEU A 217 0.80 -17.15 -9.13
C LEU A 217 1.20 -17.96 -7.90
N THR A 218 2.08 -18.94 -8.12
CA THR A 218 2.70 -19.71 -7.01
C THR A 218 3.52 -18.85 -6.04
N SER A 219 3.94 -17.65 -6.46
CA SER A 219 4.56 -16.63 -5.61
C SER A 219 3.56 -15.89 -4.70
N GLY A 220 2.25 -16.09 -4.89
CA GLY A 220 1.18 -15.35 -4.21
C GLY A 220 0.78 -14.05 -4.94
N GLU A 221 1.55 -13.62 -5.92
CA GLU A 221 1.25 -12.45 -6.75
C GLU A 221 0.06 -12.72 -7.69
N LEU A 222 -0.53 -11.64 -8.21
CA LEU A 222 -1.59 -11.70 -9.21
C LEU A 222 -1.06 -11.22 -10.56
N GLN A 223 -1.49 -11.89 -11.62
CA GLN A 223 -1.08 -11.58 -12.98
C GLN A 223 -2.30 -11.46 -13.89
N VAL A 224 -2.40 -10.32 -14.58
CA VAL A 224 -3.36 -10.13 -15.67
C VAL A 224 -2.64 -10.35 -17.00
N ASN A 225 -3.11 -11.32 -17.78
CA ASN A 225 -2.68 -11.52 -19.15
C ASN A 225 -3.72 -10.89 -20.08
N ALA A 226 -3.31 -9.85 -20.82
CA ALA A 226 -4.15 -9.14 -21.79
C ALA A 226 -3.38 -8.96 -23.11
N PRO A 227 -3.32 -9.99 -23.98
CA PRO A 227 -2.53 -9.93 -25.21
C PRO A 227 -3.11 -8.93 -26.22
N MET A 228 -2.24 -8.21 -26.94
CA MET A 228 -2.65 -7.43 -28.11
C MET A 228 -3.22 -8.36 -29.19
N GLY A 229 -4.52 -8.22 -29.48
CA GLY A 229 -5.16 -8.92 -30.60
C GLY A 229 -5.46 -10.39 -30.37
N GLY A 230 -5.58 -10.86 -29.13
CA GLY A 230 -6.07 -12.21 -28.83
C GLY A 230 -5.11 -13.35 -29.17
N GLN A 231 -3.80 -13.09 -29.27
CA GLN A 231 -2.82 -14.16 -29.36
C GLN A 231 -2.54 -14.74 -27.97
N ASP A 232 -2.76 -16.04 -27.80
CA ASP A 232 -2.78 -16.75 -26.52
C ASP A 232 -1.48 -16.69 -25.68
N ASN A 233 -0.42 -16.08 -26.20
CA ASN A 233 0.94 -16.30 -25.72
C ASN A 233 1.66 -15.04 -25.22
N GLY A 234 1.08 -13.84 -25.36
CA GLY A 234 1.63 -12.62 -24.74
C GLY A 234 3.11 -12.29 -25.04
N TYR A 235 3.61 -12.69 -26.21
CA TYR A 235 4.91 -12.29 -26.78
C TYR A 235 4.75 -11.94 -28.25
#